data_AF-A0A1H5M5F9-F1
#
_entry.id   AF-A0A1H5M5F9-F1
#
_cell.length_a   1.000
_cell.length_b   1.000
_cell.length_c   1.000
_cell.angle_alpha   90.00
_cell.angle_beta   90.00
_cell.angle_gamma   90.00
#
_symmetry.space_group_name_H-M   'P 1'
#
loop_
_entity.id
_entity.type
_entity.pdbx_description
1 polymer ?
#
loop_
_entity_poly.entity_id
_entity_poly.type
_entity_poly.pdbx_seq_one_letter_code
_entity_poly.pdbx_strand_id
1 'polypeptide(L)' 'MWPAIWIVWTIVFAVAEGIALANKKENDTLSENFRRLFRTRTSKAGRAIFAVGWFGFSCWFAIHILTETM' A
#
# COMPACT_ATOMS: atom_id res chain seq x y z
N MET A 1 22.45 -7.33 7.83
CA MET A 1 22.30 -5.89 7.53
C MET A 1 21.04 -5.58 6.72
N TRP A 2 20.70 -6.33 5.68
CA TRP A 2 19.49 -6.10 4.87
C TRP A 2 18.15 -6.09 5.65
N PRO A 3 17.88 -7.01 6.61
CA PRO A 3 16.60 -7.02 7.33
C PRO A 3 16.39 -5.80 8.24
N ALA A 4 17.49 -5.26 8.80
CA ALA A 4 17.43 -4.11 9.71
C ALA A 4 16.94 -2.85 8.98
N ILE A 5 17.32 -2.66 7.72
CA ILE A 5 16.84 -1.54 6.89
C ILE A 5 15.33 -1.63 6.74
N TRP A 6 14.80 -2.81 6.41
CA TRP A 6 13.36 -3.02 6.28
C TRP A 6 12.61 -2.80 7.60
N ILE A 7 13.16 -3.27 8.73
CA ILE A 7 12.56 -3.07 10.06
C ILE A 7 12.50 -1.59 10.41
N VAL A 8 13.62 -0.86 10.26
CA VAL A 8 13.66 0.58 10.54
C VAL A 8 12.70 1.33 9.63
N TRP A 9 12.66 0.96 8.35
CA TRP A 9 11.75 1.55 7.37
C TRP A 9 10.28 1.34 7.76
N THR A 10 9.88 0.12 8.13
CA THR A 10 8.54 -0.17 8.62
C THR A 10 8.19 0.62 9.88
N ILE A 11 9.11 0.75 10.83
CA ILE A 11 8.89 1.53 12.06
C ILE A 11 8.67 3.01 11.73
N VAL A 12 9.49 3.60 10.86
CA VAL A 12 9.35 5.00 10.45
C VAL A 12 7.97 5.26 9.85
N PHE A 13 7.49 4.37 8.96
CA PHE A 13 6.16 4.48 8.38
C PHE A 13 5.04 4.29 9.40
N ALA A 14 5.19 3.34 10.32
CA ALA A 14 4.21 3.12 11.38
C ALA A 14 4.09 4.34 12.31
N VAL A 15 5.20 4.97 12.66
CA VAL A 15 5.22 6.20 13.47
C VAL A 15 4.60 7.36 12.69
N ALA A 16 4.96 7.55 11.43
CA ALA A 16 4.40 8.62 10.60
C ALA A 16 2.87 8.48 10.44
N GLU A 17 2.38 7.28 10.12
CA GLU A 17 0.94 7.01 10.02
C GLU A 17 0.25 7.18 11.38
N GLY A 18 0.88 6.73 12.47
CA GLY A 18 0.37 6.90 13.83
C GLY A 18 0.20 8.37 14.23
N ILE A 19 1.17 9.22 13.88
CA ILE A 19 1.09 10.67 14.09
C ILE A 19 -0.02 11.28 13.23
N ALA A 20 -0.12 10.91 11.95
CA ALA A 20 -1.18 11.39 11.07
C ALA A 20 -2.59 11.02 11.59
N LEU A 21 -2.75 9.79 12.09
CA LEU A 21 -3.98 9.32 12.73
C LEU A 21 -4.30 10.10 14.01
N ALA A 22 -3.29 10.39 14.84
CA ALA A 22 -3.46 11.17 16.06
C ALA A 22 -3.86 12.62 15.78
N ASN A 23 -3.31 13.22 14.71
CA ASN A 23 -3.62 14.58 14.27
C ASN A 23 -5.02 14.72 13.66
N LYS A 24 -5.65 13.61 13.23
CA LYS A 24 -6.99 13.57 12.62
C LYS A 24 -7.18 14.56 11.46
N LYS A 25 -6.09 14.90 10.78
CA LYS A 25 -6.11 15.83 9.66
C LYS A 25 -6.51 15.09 8.39
N GLU A 26 -7.50 15.61 7.68
CA GLU A 26 -7.94 15.01 6.42
C GLU A 26 -6.83 15.07 5.36
N ASN A 27 -6.64 13.94 4.66
CA ASN A 27 -5.62 13.74 3.62
C ASN A 27 -4.17 13.67 4.14
N ASP A 28 -3.98 13.44 5.43
CA ASP A 28 -2.66 13.38 6.06
C ASP A 28 -2.16 11.93 6.20
N THR A 29 -3.06 10.95 6.12
CA THR A 29 -2.68 9.53 6.20
C THR A 29 -2.19 9.01 4.85
N LEU A 30 -1.25 8.07 4.88
CA LEU A 30 -0.77 7.38 3.68
C LEU A 30 -1.90 6.64 3.00
N SER A 31 -2.82 6.04 3.78
CA SER A 31 -3.98 5.36 3.21
C SER A 31 -4.88 6.30 2.41
N GLU A 32 -5.04 7.56 2.84
CA GLU A 32 -5.80 8.57 2.10
C GLU A 32 -5.07 9.06 0.86
N ASN A 33 -3.77 9.30 0.96
CA ASN A 33 -2.96 9.68 -0.20
C ASN A 33 -2.93 8.58 -1.26
N PHE A 34 -2.85 7.32 -0.85
CA PHE A 34 -2.92 6.18 -1.75
C PHE A 34 -4.30 6.07 -2.43
N ARG A 35 -5.38 6.30 -1.70
CA ARG A 35 -6.74 6.39 -2.27
C ARG A 35 -6.88 7.58 -3.22
N ARG A 36 -6.24 8.70 -2.93
CA ARG A 36 -6.23 9.91 -3.77
C ARG A 36 -5.48 9.67 -5.07
N LEU A 37 -4.33 8.99 -5.02
CA LEU A 37 -3.54 8.62 -6.20
C LEU A 37 -4.38 7.85 -7.22
N PHE A 38 -5.10 6.84 -6.77
CA PHE A 38 -5.98 6.04 -7.63
C PHE A 38 -7.39 6.61 -7.78
N ARG A 39 -7.67 7.78 -7.18
CA ARG A 39 -9.00 8.43 -7.17
C ARG A 39 -10.11 7.47 -6.78
N THR A 40 -9.84 6.55 -5.85
CA THR A 40 -10.77 5.45 -5.53
C THR A 40 -12.05 5.95 -4.88
N ARG A 41 -12.09 7.14 -4.27
CA ARG A 41 -13.35 7.71 -3.76
C ARG A 41 -14.23 8.31 -4.86
N THR A 42 -13.63 8.97 -5.85
CA THR A 42 -14.36 9.81 -6.81
C THR A 42 -14.60 9.15 -8.17
N SER A 43 -13.83 8.12 -8.56
CA SER A 43 -13.91 7.51 -9.89
C SER A 43 -14.16 6.01 -9.84
N LYS A 44 -15.18 5.54 -10.58
CA LYS A 44 -15.43 4.10 -10.80
C LYS A 44 -14.26 3.43 -11.54
N ALA A 45 -13.68 4.12 -12.53
CA ALA A 45 -12.51 3.63 -13.27
C ALA A 45 -11.27 3.54 -12.36
N GLY A 46 -11.08 4.53 -11.47
CA GLY A 46 -9.98 4.50 -10.49
C GLY A 46 -10.06 3.32 -9.53
N ARG A 47 -11.27 2.99 -9.05
CA ARG A 47 -11.51 1.78 -8.25
C ARG A 47 -11.19 0.51 -9.03
N ALA A 48 -11.62 0.42 -10.29
CA ALA A 48 -11.37 -0.74 -11.14
C ALA A 48 -9.87 -0.93 -11.41
N ILE A 49 -9.13 0.13 -11.74
CA ILE A 49 -7.68 0.10 -11.95
C ILE A 49 -6.98 -0.37 -10.66
N PHE A 50 -7.33 0.20 -9.51
CA PHE A 50 -6.76 -0.21 -8.24
C PHE A 50 -7.03 -1.69 -7.95
N ALA A 51 -8.28 -2.14 -8.09
CA ALA A 51 -8.66 -3.52 -7.82
C ALA A 51 -7.94 -4.49 -8.77
N VAL A 52 -8.04 -4.28 -10.08
CA VAL A 52 -7.41 -5.17 -11.07
C VAL A 52 -5.90 -5.17 -10.93
N GLY A 53 -5.28 -4.01 -10.70
CA GLY A 53 -3.83 -3.91 -10.48
C GLY A 53 -3.40 -4.67 -9.23
N TRP A 54 -4.10 -4.48 -8.10
CA TRP A 54 -3.78 -5.14 -6.84
C TRP A 54 -3.99 -6.66 -6.90
N PHE A 55 -5.14 -7.10 -7.42
CA PHE A 55 -5.44 -8.53 -7.57
C PHE A 55 -4.53 -9.19 -8.59
N GLY A 56 -4.29 -8.55 -9.74
CA GLY A 56 -3.39 -9.06 -10.76
C GLY A 56 -1.96 -9.20 -10.25
N PHE A 57 -1.44 -8.17 -9.57
CA PHE A 57 -0.13 -8.23 -8.93
C PHE A 57 -0.05 -9.32 -7.86
N SER A 58 -1.05 -9.40 -6.97
CA SER A 58 -1.06 -10.39 -5.89
C SER A 58 -1.13 -11.82 -6.42
N CYS A 59 -1.96 -12.08 -7.44
CA CYS A 59 -2.04 -13.39 -8.10
C CYS A 59 -0.73 -13.73 -8.81
N TRP A 60 -0.19 -12.80 -9.60
CA TRP A 60 1.09 -13.01 -10.28
C TRP A 60 2.21 -13.28 -9.28
N PHE A 61 2.33 -12.47 -8.22
CA PHE A 61 3.36 -12.60 -7.21
C PHE A 61 3.24 -13.93 -6.45
N ALA A 62 2.02 -14.33 -6.09
CA ALA A 62 1.77 -15.62 -5.46
C ALA A 62 2.18 -16.78 -6.37
N ILE A 63 1.74 -16.78 -7.64
CA ILE A 63 2.14 -17.82 -8.61
C ILE A 63 3.66 -17.84 -8.77
N HIS A 64 4.29 -16.68 -8.92
CA HIS A 64 5.73 -16.55 -9.09
C HIS A 64 6.49 -17.17 -7.91
N ILE A 65 6.15 -16.80 -6.67
CA ILE A 65 6.77 -17.38 -5.48
C ILE A 65 6.52 -18.89 -5.35
N LEU A 66 5.30 -19.36 -5.68
CA LEU A 66 4.94 -20.78 -5.57
C LEU A 66 5.51 -21.65 -6.70
N THR A 67 5.81 -21.06 -7.86
CA THR A 67 6.25 -21.78 -9.06
C THR A 67 7.75 -21.66 -9.29
N GLU A 68 8.41 -20.57 -8.88
CA GLU A 68 9.87 -20.44 -8.92
C GLU A 68 10.59 -21.40 -7.95
N THR A 69 9.84 -22.07 -7.06
CA THR A 69 10.34 -23.12 -6.17
C THR A 69 10.28 -24.54 -6.75
N MET A 70 10.02 -24.72 -8.06
CA MET A 70 10.11 -26.01 -8.77
C MET A 70 11.33 -26.05 -9.69
#